data_AF-A0AA47KNE5-F1
#
_entry.id   AF-A0AA47KNE5-F1
#
_cell.length_a   1.000
_cell.length_b   1.000
_cell.length_c   1.000
_cell.angle_alpha   90.00
_cell.angle_beta   90.00
_cell.angle_gamma   90.00
#
_symmetry.space_group_name_H-M   'P 1'
#
loop_
_entity.id
_entity.type
_entity.pdbx_description
1 polymer ?
#
loop_
_entity_poly.entity_id
_entity_poly.type
_entity_poly.pdbx_seq_one_letter_code
_entity_poly.pdbx_strand_id
1 'polypeptide(L)'
;MAAEKLTRGRLAQIIVMLTLLVVAFFWRTLVYTPGLTIIDCEGERGFCGTSQSQQTVEFSWRKEQDYIIFSVISDKKPHSAYWGEEGNKQIEISDMQDQNGDKITLTWQWKTQDLPRNPMRFNLVFDQHQFKFNYPQID
;
A
#
# COMPACT_ATOMS: atom_id res chain seq x y z
N MET A 1 -36.93 29.73 28.23
CA MET A 1 -37.63 28.43 28.40
C MET A 1 -37.01 27.75 29.59
N ALA A 2 -37.79 27.41 30.61
CA ALA A 2 -37.28 26.82 31.84
C ALA A 2 -36.52 25.54 31.51
N ALA A 3 -35.24 25.47 31.86
CA ALA A 3 -34.50 24.22 31.87
C ALA A 3 -35.20 23.32 32.90
N GLU A 4 -36.05 22.44 32.39
CA GLU A 4 -36.85 21.51 33.17
C GLU A 4 -35.91 20.80 34.15
N LYS A 5 -36.25 20.81 35.45
CA LYS A 5 -35.46 20.12 36.48
C LYS A 5 -35.32 18.66 36.04
N LEU A 6 -34.18 18.29 35.44
CA LEU A 6 -33.87 16.91 35.15
C LEU A 6 -33.94 16.15 36.47
N THR A 7 -34.97 15.32 36.62
CA THR A 7 -35.06 14.39 37.74
C THR A 7 -33.82 13.52 37.70
N ARG A 8 -33.12 13.39 38.84
CA ARG A 8 -31.80 12.74 38.93
C ARG A 8 -31.74 11.37 38.24
N GLY A 9 -32.86 10.64 38.21
CA GLY A 9 -32.99 9.37 37.50
C GLY A 9 -32.88 9.46 35.97
N ARG A 10 -33.49 10.48 35.35
CA ARG A 10 -33.41 10.68 33.88
C ARG A 10 -32.00 11.09 33.45
N LEU A 11 -31.32 11.89 34.28
CA LEU A 11 -29.94 12.28 34.03
C LEU A 11 -28.99 11.07 34.10
N ALA A 12 -29.14 10.20 35.12
CA ALA A 12 -28.34 8.98 35.22
C ALA A 12 -28.51 8.06 34.00
N GLN A 13 -29.75 7.90 33.52
CA GLN A 13 -30.04 7.09 32.34
C GLN A 13 -29.34 7.63 31.08
N ILE A 14 -29.35 8.95 30.87
CA ILE A 14 -28.68 9.58 29.73
C ILE A 14 -27.16 9.39 29.82
N ILE A 15 -26.57 9.52 31.00
CA ILE A 15 -25.12 9.32 31.20
C ILE A 15 -24.73 7.87 30.90
N VAL A 16 -25.51 6.89 31.35
CA VAL A 16 -25.26 5.47 31.04
C VAL A 16 -25.36 5.21 29.53
N MET A 17 -26.36 5.78 28.86
CA MET A 17 -26.48 5.63 27.41
C MET A 17 -25.33 6.30 26.66
N LEU A 18 -24.92 7.52 27.04
CA LEU A 18 -23.79 8.21 26.44
C LEU A 18 -22.48 7.44 26.64
N THR A 19 -22.22 6.93 27.84
CA THR A 19 -20.99 6.18 28.12
C THR A 19 -20.91 4.89 27.30
N LEU A 20 -22.01 4.15 27.15
CA LEU A 20 -22.06 2.96 26.28
C LEU A 20 -21.75 3.30 24.82
N LEU A 21 -22.35 4.37 24.29
CA LEU A 21 -22.09 4.82 22.92
C LEU A 21 -20.63 5.25 22.73
N VAL A 22 -20.06 5.96 23.70
CA VAL A 22 -18.66 6.38 23.67
C VAL A 22 -17.71 5.18 23.68
N VAL A 23 -17.95 4.20 24.56
CA VAL A 23 -17.13 2.97 24.61
C VAL A 23 -17.24 2.17 23.30
N ALA A 24 -18.45 2.00 22.75
CA ALA A 24 -18.64 1.32 21.47
C ALA A 24 -17.95 2.07 20.31
N PHE A 25 -18.01 3.40 20.31
CA PHE A 25 -17.34 4.25 19.33
C PHE A 25 -15.82 4.14 19.42
N PHE A 26 -15.26 4.18 20.63
CA PHE A 26 -13.82 3.98 20.84
C PHE A 26 -13.40 2.56 20.45
N TRP A 27 -14.19 1.53 20.77
CA TRP A 27 -13.91 0.16 20.34
C TRP A 27 -13.85 0.08 18.80
N ARG A 28 -14.83 0.65 18.09
CA ARG A 28 -14.83 0.65 16.62
C ARG A 28 -13.66 1.44 16.03
N THR A 29 -13.31 2.57 16.63
CA THR A 29 -12.24 3.46 16.16
C THR A 29 -10.85 2.87 16.42
N LEU A 30 -10.62 2.26 17.59
CA LEU A 30 -9.33 1.62 17.92
C LEU A 30 -9.11 0.31 17.16
N VAL A 31 -10.18 -0.44 16.85
CA VAL A 31 -10.09 -1.66 16.03
C VAL A 31 -9.92 -1.31 14.54
N TYR A 32 -10.26 -0.08 14.12
CA TYR A 32 -9.96 0.38 12.78
C TYR A 32 -8.49 0.82 12.70
N THR A 33 -7.58 -0.14 12.60
CA THR A 33 -6.25 0.12 12.07
C THR A 33 -6.39 0.36 10.57
N PRO A 34 -6.09 1.55 10.02
CA PRO A 34 -5.81 1.69 8.60
C PRO A 34 -4.48 0.96 8.35
N GLY A 35 -4.54 -0.37 8.32
CA GLY A 35 -3.41 -1.21 7.98
C GLY A 35 -3.08 -0.99 6.52
N LEU A 36 -1.79 -1.04 6.19
CA LEU A 36 -1.36 -1.11 4.80
C LEU A 36 -2.11 -2.26 4.12
N THR A 37 -2.86 -1.97 3.08
CA THR A 37 -3.56 -2.99 2.29
C THR A 37 -2.53 -3.66 1.39
N ILE A 38 -2.21 -4.91 1.69
CA ILE A 38 -1.24 -5.69 0.95
C ILE A 38 -1.91 -6.28 -0.28
N ILE A 39 -1.31 -6.06 -1.44
CA ILE A 39 -1.74 -6.57 -2.74
C ILE A 39 -0.60 -7.43 -3.28
N ASP A 40 -0.82 -8.74 -3.40
CA ASP A 40 0.15 -9.64 -4.00
C ASP A 40 -0.03 -9.67 -5.53
N CYS A 41 1.06 -9.39 -6.24
CA CYS A 41 1.14 -9.35 -7.69
C CYS A 41 1.96 -10.54 -8.19
N GLU A 42 1.33 -11.40 -8.97
CA GLU A 42 1.95 -12.60 -9.53
C GLU A 42 2.20 -12.47 -11.03
N GLY A 43 3.28 -13.07 -11.51
CA GLY A 43 3.67 -13.10 -12.92
C GLY A 43 4.86 -12.21 -13.26
N GLU A 44 5.37 -12.34 -14.48
CA GLU A 44 6.50 -11.54 -14.97
C GLU A 44 6.06 -10.18 -15.52
N ARG A 45 4.83 -10.08 -16.01
CA ARG A 45 4.27 -8.85 -16.59
C ARG A 45 2.74 -8.88 -16.53
N GLY A 46 2.13 -7.72 -16.42
CA GLY A 46 0.68 -7.58 -16.48
C GLY A 46 0.16 -6.40 -15.66
N PHE A 47 -1.13 -6.42 -15.38
CA PHE A 47 -1.78 -5.44 -14.53
C PHE A 47 -1.96 -6.04 -13.13
N CYS A 48 -1.51 -5.29 -12.12
CA CYS A 48 -1.75 -5.60 -10.73
C CYS A 48 -2.70 -4.56 -10.13
N GLY A 49 -3.78 -5.05 -9.53
CA GLY A 49 -4.76 -4.22 -8.84
C GLY A 49 -5.87 -5.10 -8.30
N THR A 50 -6.56 -4.61 -7.28
CA THR A 50 -7.72 -5.28 -6.68
C THR A 50 -8.97 -4.46 -6.93
N SER A 51 -10.15 -5.06 -6.79
CA SER A 51 -11.41 -4.32 -6.75
C SER A 51 -11.51 -3.33 -5.57
N GLN A 52 -10.63 -3.45 -4.56
CA GLN A 52 -10.56 -2.58 -3.39
C GLN A 52 -9.55 -1.43 -3.54
N SER A 53 -8.56 -1.56 -4.43
CA SER A 53 -7.62 -0.50 -4.76
C SER A 53 -8.09 0.22 -6.02
N GLN A 54 -8.45 1.50 -5.93
CA GLN A 54 -8.81 2.31 -7.10
C GLN A 54 -7.66 2.48 -8.12
N GLN A 55 -6.48 1.92 -7.84
CA GLN A 55 -5.27 2.04 -8.65
C GLN A 55 -4.87 0.67 -9.18
N THR A 56 -4.84 0.54 -10.51
CA THR A 56 -4.25 -0.59 -11.22
C THR A 56 -2.89 -0.15 -11.74
N VAL A 57 -1.83 -0.84 -11.32
CA VAL A 57 -0.48 -0.60 -11.82
C VAL A 57 -0.14 -1.63 -12.88
N GLU A 58 0.46 -1.20 -13.98
CA GLU A 58 1.01 -2.11 -14.97
C GLU A 58 2.47 -2.36 -14.63
N PHE A 59 2.93 -3.61 -14.62
CA PHE A 59 4.30 -3.95 -14.26
C PHE A 59 4.91 -4.92 -15.25
N SER A 60 6.24 -4.89 -15.35
CA SER A 60 7.01 -5.84 -16.13
C SER A 60 8.39 -6.05 -15.53
N TRP A 61 8.80 -7.31 -15.53
CA TRP A 61 10.16 -7.76 -15.28
C TRP A 61 10.85 -8.00 -16.62
N ARG A 62 12.10 -7.55 -16.73
CA ARG A 62 13.01 -7.90 -17.82
C ARG A 62 14.34 -8.32 -17.24
N LYS A 63 14.88 -9.42 -17.75
CA LYS A 63 16.21 -9.89 -17.41
C LYS A 63 17.13 -9.70 -18.60
N GLU A 64 18.21 -8.98 -18.36
CA GLU A 64 19.37 -8.89 -19.25
C GLU A 64 20.53 -9.67 -18.63
N GLN A 65 21.60 -9.92 -19.40
CA GLN A 65 22.67 -10.88 -19.06
C GLN A 65 23.13 -10.82 -17.59
N ASP A 66 23.40 -9.61 -17.08
CA ASP A 66 23.83 -9.38 -15.70
C ASP A 66 22.86 -8.49 -14.91
N TYR A 67 21.80 -8.00 -15.55
CA TYR A 67 20.89 -7.01 -14.97
C TYR A 67 19.46 -7.50 -14.90
N ILE A 68 18.76 -7.06 -13.86
CA ILE A 68 17.33 -7.26 -13.69
C ILE A 68 16.68 -5.90 -13.65
N ILE A 69 15.71 -5.72 -14.53
CA ILE A 69 14.99 -4.48 -14.72
C ILE A 69 13.54 -4.72 -14.31
N PHE A 70 13.04 -3.90 -13.41
CA PHE A 70 11.64 -3.86 -13.06
C PHE A 70 11.07 -2.50 -13.47
N SER A 71 10.01 -2.52 -14.24
CA SER A 71 9.31 -1.30 -14.67
C SER A 71 7.87 -1.35 -14.21
N VAL A 72 7.39 -0.26 -13.62
CA VAL A 72 5.98 -0.08 -13.25
C VAL A 72 5.45 1.20 -13.90
N ILE A 73 4.21 1.14 -14.39
CA ILE A 73 3.48 2.29 -14.91
C ILE A 73 2.33 2.57 -13.95
N SER A 74 2.31 3.77 -13.40
CA SER A 74 1.28 4.24 -12.47
C SER A 74 0.99 5.72 -12.69
N ASP A 75 -0.23 6.11 -12.36
CA ASP A 75 -0.73 7.47 -12.18
C ASP A 75 -0.03 8.24 -11.05
N LYS A 76 0.61 7.54 -10.09
CA LYS A 76 1.29 8.17 -8.96
C LYS A 76 2.70 7.63 -8.77
N LYS A 77 3.54 8.42 -8.08
CA LYS A 77 4.85 7.97 -7.63
C LYS A 77 4.73 7.23 -6.28
N PRO A 78 5.33 6.04 -6.11
CA PRO A 78 5.33 5.34 -4.84
C PRO A 78 6.17 6.11 -3.81
N HIS A 79 5.75 6.05 -2.55
CA HIS A 79 6.49 6.65 -1.44
C HIS A 79 7.76 5.87 -1.08
N SER A 80 7.77 4.58 -1.38
CA SER A 80 8.93 3.72 -1.15
C SER A 80 8.91 2.49 -2.05
N ALA A 81 10.11 2.06 -2.40
CA ALA A 81 10.39 0.84 -3.13
C ALA A 81 11.48 0.06 -2.37
N TYR A 82 11.30 -1.23 -2.08
CA TYR A 82 12.27 -2.02 -1.32
C TYR A 82 12.13 -3.52 -1.56
N TRP A 83 13.18 -4.28 -1.25
CA TRP A 83 13.18 -5.74 -1.33
C TRP A 83 12.76 -6.38 0.00
N GLY A 84 11.94 -7.42 -0.01
CA GLY A 84 11.62 -8.21 1.21
C GLY A 84 10.90 -7.40 2.31
N GLU A 85 10.90 -7.91 3.55
CA GLU A 85 10.20 -7.28 4.68
C GLU A 85 11.02 -6.17 5.37
N GLU A 86 12.34 -6.20 5.25
CA GLU A 86 13.28 -5.29 5.95
C GLU A 86 14.32 -4.66 5.01
N GLY A 87 14.13 -4.72 3.70
CA GLY A 87 15.14 -4.24 2.75
C GLY A 87 15.33 -2.73 2.78
N ASN A 88 16.56 -2.30 2.46
CA ASN A 88 16.87 -0.90 2.23
C ASN A 88 16.03 -0.35 1.06
N LYS A 89 15.61 0.91 1.19
CA LYS A 89 14.92 1.63 0.11
C LYS A 89 15.78 1.63 -1.16
N GLN A 90 15.17 1.24 -2.26
CA GLN A 90 15.80 1.20 -3.58
C GLN A 90 15.54 2.52 -4.30
N ILE A 91 16.59 3.02 -4.97
CA ILE A 91 16.54 4.26 -5.74
C ILE A 91 16.11 3.91 -7.16
N GLU A 92 15.06 4.55 -7.66
CA GLU A 92 14.64 4.46 -9.06
C GLU A 92 15.68 5.11 -9.99
N ILE A 93 15.92 4.50 -11.15
CA ILE A 93 16.97 4.92 -12.09
C ILE A 93 16.39 5.80 -13.21
N SER A 94 15.08 5.72 -13.45
CA SER A 94 14.40 6.63 -14.37
C SER A 94 12.93 6.84 -14.01
N ASP A 95 12.50 8.10 -14.14
CA ASP A 95 11.11 8.55 -14.09
C ASP A 95 10.82 9.18 -15.46
N MET A 96 10.06 8.47 -16.30
CA MET A 96 9.58 9.01 -17.57
C MET A 96 8.08 9.27 -17.45
N GLN A 97 7.68 10.53 -17.44
CA GLN A 97 6.29 10.94 -17.63
C GLN A 97 5.91 10.75 -19.10
N ASP A 98 4.78 10.09 -19.34
CA ASP A 98 4.19 9.98 -20.67
C ASP A 98 3.80 11.38 -21.18
N GLN A 99 3.81 11.59 -22.50
CA GLN A 99 3.58 12.89 -23.14
C GLN A 99 2.22 13.52 -22.82
N ASN A 100 1.30 12.74 -22.25
CA ASN A 100 -0.03 13.17 -21.83
C ASN A 100 -0.11 13.62 -20.34
N GLY A 101 0.95 13.46 -19.55
CA GLY A 101 1.03 13.87 -18.14
C GLY A 101 0.29 12.97 -17.13
N ASP A 102 -0.49 11.99 -17.59
CA ASP A 102 -1.35 11.17 -16.72
C ASP A 102 -0.69 9.89 -16.17
N LYS A 103 0.39 9.40 -16.79
CA LYS A 103 1.05 8.14 -16.38
C LYS A 103 2.55 8.31 -16.29
N ILE A 104 3.10 7.78 -15.21
CA ILE A 104 4.52 7.80 -14.86
C ILE A 104 5.07 6.38 -15.00
N THR A 105 6.16 6.24 -15.74
CA THR A 105 6.91 4.99 -15.82
C THR A 105 8.13 5.07 -14.91
N LEU A 106 8.18 4.21 -13.91
CA LEU A 106 9.31 4.10 -12.98
C LEU A 106 10.06 2.81 -13.26
N THR A 107 11.37 2.92 -13.37
CA THR A 107 12.23 1.75 -13.64
C THR A 107 13.34 1.63 -12.60
N TRP A 108 13.52 0.41 -12.11
CA TRP A 108 14.64 0.02 -11.28
C TRP A 108 15.46 -1.04 -12.01
N GLN A 109 16.77 -0.97 -11.83
CA GLN A 109 17.73 -1.89 -12.43
C GLN A 109 18.76 -2.29 -11.37
N TRP A 110 18.97 -3.59 -11.23
CA TRP A 110 19.94 -4.17 -10.30
C TRP A 110 20.83 -5.14 -11.03
N LYS A 111 22.10 -5.26 -10.62
CA LYS A 111 22.93 -6.39 -11.05
C LYS A 111 22.49 -7.65 -10.32
N THR A 112 22.56 -8.79 -11.00
CA THR A 112 22.14 -10.07 -10.44
C THR A 112 22.94 -10.44 -9.19
N GLN A 113 24.23 -10.07 -9.16
CA GLN A 113 25.13 -10.26 -8.02
C GLN A 113 24.81 -9.38 -6.80
N ASP A 114 24.15 -8.24 -7.00
CA ASP A 114 23.86 -7.25 -5.94
C ASP A 114 22.47 -7.49 -5.30
N LEU A 115 21.73 -8.47 -5.80
CA LEU A 115 20.42 -8.83 -5.26
C LEU A 115 20.56 -9.45 -3.86
N PRO A 116 19.54 -9.25 -2.99
CA PRO A 116 19.46 -9.95 -1.71
C PRO A 116 19.62 -11.46 -1.90
N ARG A 117 20.20 -12.17 -0.93
CA ARG A 117 20.37 -13.64 -0.97
C ARG A 117 19.09 -14.42 -1.23
N ASN A 118 17.93 -13.83 -0.92
CA ASN A 118 16.62 -14.42 -1.15
C ASN A 118 15.65 -13.32 -1.64
N PRO A 119 15.74 -12.90 -2.92
CA PRO A 119 14.91 -11.84 -3.46
C PRO A 119 13.53 -12.43 -3.75
N MET A 120 12.73 -12.72 -2.74
CA MET A 120 11.41 -13.31 -2.96
C MET A 120 10.45 -12.29 -3.55
N ARG A 121 10.51 -11.04 -3.07
CA ARG A 121 9.50 -10.01 -3.38
C ARG A 121 10.11 -8.61 -3.45
N PHE A 122 9.68 -7.85 -4.46
CA PHE A 122 9.90 -6.42 -4.55
C PHE A 122 8.62 -5.69 -4.18
N ASN A 123 8.71 -4.73 -3.27
CA ASN A 123 7.56 -4.06 -2.69
C ASN A 123 7.52 -2.60 -3.11
N LEU A 124 6.36 -2.14 -3.59
CA LEU A 124 6.06 -0.74 -3.82
C LEU A 124 4.93 -0.29 -2.90
N VAL A 125 5.09 0.87 -2.27
CA VAL A 125 4.06 1.45 -1.40
C VAL A 125 3.50 2.71 -2.03
N PHE A 126 2.21 2.69 -2.35
CA PHE A 126 1.44 3.82 -2.85
C PHE A 126 0.37 4.19 -1.83
N ASP A 127 0.44 5.39 -1.27
CA ASP A 127 -0.50 5.85 -0.22
C ASP A 127 -0.65 4.83 0.93
N GLN A 128 -1.79 4.10 0.96
CA GLN A 128 -2.11 3.07 1.95
C GLN A 128 -1.97 1.63 1.41
N HIS A 129 -1.60 1.45 0.15
CA HIS A 129 -1.50 0.16 -0.52
C HIS A 129 -0.03 -0.26 -0.68
N GLN A 130 0.28 -1.51 -0.33
CA GLN A 130 1.57 -2.13 -0.58
C GLN A 130 1.41 -3.22 -1.64
N PHE A 131 1.96 -2.97 -2.82
CA PHE A 131 2.03 -3.94 -3.91
C PHE A 131 3.29 -4.78 -3.74
N LYS A 132 3.12 -6.10 -3.67
CA LYS A 132 4.19 -7.08 -3.53
C LYS A 132 4.35 -7.84 -4.84
N PHE A 133 5.43 -7.59 -5.56
CA PHE A 133 5.72 -8.26 -6.83
C PHE A 133 6.64 -9.45 -6.55
N ASN A 134 6.19 -10.65 -6.90
CA ASN A 134 7.04 -11.82 -6.83
C ASN A 134 8.18 -11.67 -7.85
N TYR A 135 9.39 -11.95 -7.39
CA TYR A 135 10.53 -12.05 -8.28
C TYR A 135 10.36 -13.27 -9.19
N PRO A 136 10.54 -13.13 -10.53
CA PRO A 136 10.40 -14.26 -11.44
C PRO A 136 11.42 -15.34 -11.10
N GLN A 137 10.92 -16.49 -10.61
CA GLN A 137 11.77 -17.67 -10.44
C GLN A 137 12.06 -18.26 -11.82
N ILE A 138 13.33 -18.54 -12.05
CA ILE A 138 13.82 -19.15 -13.29
C ILE A 138 13.60 -20.65 -13.13
N ASP A 139 12.66 -21.21 -13.88
CA ASP A 139 12.65 -22.65 -14.19
C ASP A 139 13.80 -22.99 -15.17
#